data_AF-H3S9E7-F1
#
_entry.id   AF-H3S9E7-F1
#
_cell.length_a   1.000
_cell.length_b   1.000
_cell.length_c   1.000
_cell.angle_alpha   90.00
_cell.angle_beta   90.00
_cell.angle_gamma   90.00
#
_symmetry.space_group_name_H-M   'P 1'
#
loop_
_entity.id
_entity.type
_entity.pdbx_description
1 polymer ?
#
loop_
_entity_poly.entity_id
_entity_poly.type
_entity_poly.pdbx_seq_one_letter_code
_entity_poly.pdbx_strand_id
1 'polypeptide(L)'
;MITYKTAEIARCNGLHPNTVRLYEELALIPKPERKPNGYRIFTDLHMEQIKLARTALQVEVLQNGLRKMAIEIIKTSATGNFDKAIQLANSYLQQIQKEQINAEEAIAIAEQLLSGNEQEMDRVVLTRQEAANHLQISMDTLRNWESNGLLTVKRKQNGYGALRRSEQYTPQHLQLTDCTLPHRI
;
A
#
# COMPACT_ATOMS: atom_id res chain seq x y z
N MET A 1 -15.80 -0.40 -35.76
CA MET A 1 -14.93 0.05 -34.66
C MET A 1 -14.83 1.56 -34.76
N ILE A 2 -15.11 2.29 -33.68
CA ILE A 2 -15.01 3.75 -33.68
C ILE A 2 -13.53 4.10 -33.50
N THR A 3 -13.09 5.18 -34.17
CA THR A 3 -11.72 5.66 -34.06
C THR A 3 -11.68 7.07 -33.50
N TYR A 4 -10.63 7.37 -32.74
CA TYR A 4 -10.46 8.63 -32.04
C TYR A 4 -9.07 9.22 -32.29
N LYS A 5 -8.99 10.54 -32.38
CA LYS A 5 -7.74 11.31 -32.28
C LYS A 5 -7.36 11.48 -30.80
N THR A 6 -6.10 11.82 -30.53
CA THR A 6 -5.61 12.05 -29.16
C THR A 6 -6.50 13.01 -28.35
N ALA A 7 -6.92 14.13 -28.96
CA ALA A 7 -7.75 15.12 -28.26
C ALA A 7 -9.17 14.60 -27.96
N GLU A 8 -9.71 13.74 -28.82
CA GLU A 8 -11.05 13.17 -28.67
C GLU A 8 -11.06 12.13 -27.54
N ILE A 9 -10.14 11.15 -27.58
CA ILE A 9 -10.06 10.13 -26.53
C ILE A 9 -9.68 10.75 -25.17
N ALA A 10 -8.84 11.78 -25.16
CA ALA A 10 -8.52 12.51 -23.94
C ALA A 10 -9.77 13.18 -23.34
N ARG A 11 -10.56 13.87 -24.17
CA ARG A 11 -11.81 14.50 -23.75
C ARG A 11 -12.83 13.47 -23.22
N CYS A 12 -13.00 12.35 -23.92
CA CYS A 12 -13.90 11.27 -23.48
C CYS A 12 -13.55 10.70 -22.10
N ASN A 13 -12.27 10.73 -21.73
CA ASN A 13 -11.80 10.22 -20.44
C ASN A 13 -11.52 11.33 -19.42
N GLY A 14 -11.84 12.60 -19.70
CA GLY A 14 -11.51 13.72 -18.81
C GLY A 14 -9.99 13.83 -18.55
N LEU A 15 -9.17 13.60 -19.57
CA LEU A 15 -7.71 13.67 -19.52
C LEU A 15 -7.18 14.83 -20.35
N HIS A 16 -5.99 15.29 -20.01
CA HIS A 16 -5.22 16.15 -20.90
C HIS A 16 -4.59 15.29 -22.03
N PRO A 17 -4.49 15.77 -23.29
CA PRO A 17 -3.89 15.01 -24.38
C PRO A 17 -2.46 14.52 -24.10
N ASN A 18 -1.67 15.27 -23.32
CA ASN A 18 -0.33 14.81 -22.90
C ASN A 18 -0.39 13.60 -21.96
N THR A 19 -1.43 13.44 -21.14
CA THR A 19 -1.58 12.25 -20.28
C THR A 19 -1.80 11.00 -21.13
N VAL A 20 -2.56 11.11 -22.23
CA VAL A 20 -2.72 10.00 -23.18
C VAL A 20 -1.38 9.64 -23.84
N ARG A 21 -0.54 10.63 -24.15
CA ARG A 21 0.83 10.39 -24.67
C ARG A 21 1.72 9.73 -23.63
N LEU A 22 1.65 10.19 -22.37
CA LEU A 22 2.38 9.57 -21.27
C LEU A 22 1.97 8.09 -21.07
N TYR A 23 0.68 7.78 -21.20
CA TYR A 23 0.21 6.40 -21.09
C TYR A 23 0.76 5.51 -22.21
N GLU A 24 0.87 6.04 -23.44
CA GLU A 24 1.55 5.35 -24.55
C GLU A 24 3.04 5.13 -24.23
N GLU A 25 3.75 6.17 -23.78
CA GLU A 25 5.18 6.13 -23.44
C GLU A 25 5.49 5.11 -22.33
N LEU A 26 4.62 5.01 -21.33
CA LEU A 26 4.74 4.06 -20.23
C LEU A 26 4.22 2.65 -20.56
N ALA A 27 3.77 2.42 -21.80
CA ALA A 27 3.16 1.18 -22.27
C ALA A 27 1.95 0.72 -21.42
N LEU A 28 1.17 1.69 -20.91
CA LEU A 28 -0.06 1.44 -20.16
C LEU A 28 -1.27 1.24 -21.08
N ILE A 29 -1.14 1.66 -22.34
CA ILE A 29 -2.11 1.42 -23.41
C ILE A 29 -1.44 0.73 -24.61
N PRO A 30 -2.19 -0.03 -25.43
CA PRO A 30 -1.67 -0.54 -26.69
C PRO A 30 -1.05 0.57 -27.52
N LYS A 31 -0.01 0.23 -28.29
CA LYS A 31 0.61 1.17 -29.21
C LYS A 31 -0.41 1.54 -30.29
N PRO A 32 -0.82 2.82 -30.40
CA PRO A 32 -1.83 3.21 -31.38
C PRO A 32 -1.27 3.11 -32.80
N GLU A 33 -2.14 2.74 -33.73
CA GLU A 33 -1.83 2.86 -35.16
C GLU A 33 -1.63 4.32 -35.55
N ARG A 34 -0.95 4.54 -36.67
CA ARG A 34 -0.67 5.88 -37.18
C ARG A 34 -1.17 6.01 -38.61
N LYS A 35 -1.82 7.15 -38.89
CA LYS A 35 -2.15 7.57 -40.24
C LYS A 35 -0.87 7.86 -41.04
N PRO A 36 -0.92 7.90 -42.38
CA PRO A 36 0.23 8.27 -43.22
C PRO A 36 0.86 9.62 -42.86
N ASN A 37 0.08 10.56 -42.34
CA ASN A 37 0.54 11.86 -41.86
C ASN A 37 1.08 11.85 -40.41
N GLY A 38 1.29 10.67 -39.82
CA GLY A 38 1.88 10.49 -38.49
C GLY A 38 0.92 10.64 -37.30
N TYR A 39 -0.35 10.99 -37.54
CA TYR A 39 -1.35 11.15 -36.46
C TYR A 39 -1.79 9.81 -35.89
N ARG A 40 -1.90 9.74 -34.56
CA ARG A 40 -2.35 8.55 -33.82
C ARG A 40 -3.83 8.26 -34.06
N ILE A 41 -4.14 6.98 -34.18
CA ILE A 41 -5.49 6.43 -34.27
C ILE A 41 -5.69 5.59 -33.02
N PHE A 42 -6.62 6.03 -32.18
CA PHE A 42 -7.09 5.25 -31.04
C PHE A 42 -8.40 4.58 -31.39
N THR A 43 -8.73 3.54 -30.65
CA THR A 43 -9.90 2.68 -30.87
C THR A 43 -10.64 2.44 -29.56
N ASP A 44 -11.78 1.77 -29.62
CA ASP A 44 -12.56 1.37 -28.44
C ASP A 44 -11.72 0.57 -27.43
N LEU A 45 -10.77 -0.25 -27.90
CA LEU A 45 -9.83 -0.97 -27.01
C LEU A 45 -8.97 -0.01 -26.18
N HIS A 46 -8.51 1.09 -26.79
CA HIS A 46 -7.73 2.10 -26.07
C HIS A 46 -8.59 2.83 -25.04
N MET A 47 -9.88 3.02 -25.32
CA MET A 47 -10.84 3.61 -24.38
C MET A 47 -10.95 2.76 -23.12
N GLU A 48 -11.20 1.47 -23.27
CA GLU A 48 -11.32 0.53 -22.15
C GLU A 48 -10.01 0.39 -21.37
N GLN A 49 -8.88 0.35 -22.08
CA GLN A 49 -7.59 0.28 -21.43
C GLN A 49 -7.26 1.55 -20.62
N ILE A 50 -7.63 2.75 -21.10
CA ILE A 50 -7.47 3.99 -20.33
C ILE A 50 -8.32 3.95 -19.07
N LYS A 51 -9.56 3.46 -19.15
CA LYS A 51 -10.42 3.27 -17.97
C LYS A 51 -9.76 2.33 -16.96
N LEU A 52 -9.28 1.17 -17.41
CA LEU A 52 -8.56 0.21 -16.56
C LEU A 52 -7.36 0.88 -15.86
N ALA A 53 -6.51 1.58 -16.61
CA ALA A 53 -5.35 2.26 -16.05
C ALA A 53 -5.75 3.32 -15.01
N ARG A 54 -6.79 4.12 -15.29
CA ARG A 54 -7.30 5.12 -14.35
C ARG A 54 -7.82 4.47 -13.06
N THR A 55 -8.64 3.43 -13.17
CA THR A 55 -9.21 2.73 -12.01
C THR A 55 -8.11 2.11 -11.14
N ALA A 56 -7.15 1.44 -11.76
CA ALA A 56 -6.08 0.77 -11.03
C ALA A 56 -5.07 1.73 -10.39
N LEU A 57 -4.84 2.91 -10.97
CA LEU A 57 -3.87 3.89 -10.47
C LEU A 57 -4.47 4.95 -9.52
N GLN A 58 -5.79 4.99 -9.35
CA GLN A 58 -6.44 5.93 -8.43
C GLN A 58 -6.07 5.68 -6.96
N VAL A 59 -5.64 4.46 -6.61
CA VAL A 59 -5.29 4.11 -5.23
C VAL A 59 -3.84 4.50 -4.95
N GLU A 60 -3.65 5.56 -4.17
CA GLU A 60 -2.34 6.18 -3.92
C GLU A 60 -1.47 5.41 -2.92
N VAL A 61 -2.05 4.68 -1.97
CA VAL A 61 -1.31 3.98 -0.92
C VAL A 61 -1.61 2.49 -1.00
N LEU A 62 -0.65 1.74 -1.52
CA LEU A 62 -0.71 0.30 -1.68
C LEU A 62 0.60 -0.28 -1.13
N GLN A 63 0.53 -0.83 0.08
CA GLN A 63 1.66 -1.52 0.71
C GLN A 63 1.90 -2.89 0.03
N ASN A 64 2.94 -3.61 0.45
CA ASN A 64 3.20 -5.01 0.04
C ASN A 64 3.29 -5.27 -1.47
N GLY A 65 3.74 -4.28 -2.24
CA GLY A 65 3.96 -4.42 -3.69
C GLY A 65 2.68 -4.42 -4.53
N LEU A 66 1.52 -4.14 -3.94
CA LEU A 66 0.23 -4.09 -4.65
C LEU A 66 0.24 -3.11 -5.83
N ARG A 67 0.89 -1.94 -5.71
CA ARG A 67 1.06 -1.00 -6.83
C ARG A 67 1.80 -1.63 -8.01
N LYS A 68 2.81 -2.46 -7.75
CA LYS A 68 3.57 -3.15 -8.79
C LYS A 68 2.68 -4.16 -9.52
N MET A 69 1.86 -4.90 -8.78
CA MET A 69 0.89 -5.84 -9.37
C MET A 69 -0.15 -5.12 -10.23
N ALA A 70 -0.69 -3.99 -9.76
CA ALA A 70 -1.62 -3.17 -10.55
C ALA A 70 -1.01 -2.71 -11.88
N ILE A 71 0.23 -2.21 -11.85
CA ILE A 71 0.96 -1.82 -13.07
C ILE A 71 1.19 -3.03 -14.00
N GLU A 72 1.51 -4.19 -13.45
CA GLU A 72 1.71 -5.43 -14.22
C GLU A 72 0.43 -5.88 -14.93
N ILE A 73 -0.72 -5.80 -14.25
CA ILE A 73 -2.05 -6.08 -14.84
C ILE A 73 -2.30 -5.15 -16.03
N ILE A 74 -2.13 -3.83 -15.83
CA ILE A 74 -2.36 -2.83 -16.88
C ILE A 74 -1.46 -3.13 -18.09
N LYS A 75 -0.15 -3.32 -17.87
CA LYS A 75 0.81 -3.59 -18.95
C LYS A 75 0.51 -4.89 -19.67
N THR A 76 0.15 -5.95 -18.94
CA THR A 76 -0.19 -7.24 -19.53
C THR A 76 -1.44 -7.12 -20.42
N SER A 77 -2.49 -6.43 -19.93
CA SER A 77 -3.68 -6.14 -20.72
C SER A 77 -3.37 -5.29 -21.96
N ALA A 78 -2.47 -4.30 -21.84
CA ALA A 78 -2.06 -3.45 -22.97
C ALA A 78 -1.35 -4.22 -24.09
N THR A 79 -0.75 -5.39 -23.80
CA THR A 79 -0.19 -6.29 -24.82
C THR A 79 -1.21 -7.20 -25.50
N GLY A 80 -2.48 -7.15 -25.07
CA GLY A 80 -3.56 -8.02 -25.57
C GLY A 80 -3.62 -9.40 -24.90
N ASN A 81 -2.76 -9.68 -23.91
CA ASN A 81 -2.78 -10.93 -23.16
C ASN A 81 -3.82 -10.86 -22.02
N PHE A 82 -5.10 -10.89 -22.39
CA PHE A 82 -6.20 -10.71 -21.43
C PHE A 82 -6.32 -11.87 -20.44
N ASP A 83 -6.07 -13.11 -20.85
CA ASP A 83 -6.12 -14.27 -19.96
C ASP A 83 -5.13 -14.13 -18.80
N LYS A 84 -3.88 -13.76 -19.11
CA LYS A 84 -2.88 -13.51 -18.07
C LYS A 84 -3.22 -12.28 -17.23
N ALA A 85 -3.76 -11.21 -17.84
CA ALA A 85 -4.18 -10.03 -17.09
C ALA A 85 -5.29 -10.35 -16.07
N ILE A 86 -6.25 -11.20 -16.45
CA ILE A 86 -7.33 -11.68 -15.56
C ILE A 86 -6.74 -12.52 -14.42
N GLN A 87 -5.81 -13.43 -14.71
CA GLN A 87 -5.12 -14.21 -13.67
C GLN A 87 -4.40 -13.31 -12.65
N LEU A 88 -3.66 -12.32 -13.13
CA LEU A 88 -2.98 -11.35 -12.27
C LEU A 88 -3.97 -10.50 -11.45
N ALA A 89 -5.10 -10.11 -12.05
CA ALA A 89 -6.15 -9.37 -11.35
C ALA A 89 -6.80 -10.19 -10.23
N ASN A 90 -7.00 -11.50 -10.44
CA ASN A 90 -7.50 -12.39 -9.39
C ASN A 90 -6.50 -12.54 -8.25
N SER A 91 -5.21 -12.70 -8.54
CA SER A 91 -4.16 -12.71 -7.51
C SER A 91 -4.08 -11.39 -6.76
N TYR A 92 -4.25 -10.26 -7.45
CA TYR A 92 -4.30 -8.94 -6.84
C TYR A 92 -5.50 -8.79 -5.89
N LEU A 93 -6.68 -9.25 -6.29
CA LEU A 93 -7.87 -9.27 -5.45
C LEU A 93 -7.66 -10.07 -4.16
N GLN A 94 -7.05 -11.26 -4.26
CA GLN A 94 -6.72 -12.07 -3.09
C GLN A 94 -5.78 -11.36 -2.11
N GLN A 95 -4.79 -10.63 -2.62
CA GLN A 95 -3.89 -9.85 -1.77
C GLN A 95 -4.62 -8.69 -1.09
N ILE A 96 -5.50 -7.97 -1.80
CA ILE A 96 -6.33 -6.92 -1.18
C ILE A 96 -7.20 -7.49 -0.07
N GLN A 97 -7.86 -8.62 -0.31
CA GLN A 97 -8.71 -9.27 0.69
C GLN A 97 -7.90 -9.65 1.94
N LYS A 98 -6.67 -10.14 1.76
CA LYS A 98 -5.76 -10.42 2.88
C LYS A 98 -5.39 -9.15 3.65
N GLU A 99 -5.03 -8.07 2.95
CA GLU A 99 -4.72 -6.79 3.61
C GLU A 99 -5.92 -6.21 4.36
N GLN A 100 -7.13 -6.39 3.82
CA GLN A 100 -8.36 -5.98 4.50
C GLN A 100 -8.56 -6.76 5.80
N ILE A 101 -8.43 -8.09 5.76
CA ILE A 101 -8.55 -8.94 6.96
C ILE A 101 -7.49 -8.54 8.00
N ASN A 102 -6.23 -8.39 7.58
CA ASN A 102 -5.15 -7.97 8.47
C ASN A 102 -5.43 -6.60 9.12
N ALA A 103 -5.99 -5.65 8.36
CA ALA A 103 -6.34 -4.33 8.87
C ALA A 103 -7.50 -4.38 9.88
N GLU A 104 -8.54 -5.18 9.60
CA GLU A 104 -9.67 -5.40 10.49
C GLU A 104 -9.23 -6.06 11.81
N GLU A 105 -8.36 -7.07 11.74
CA GLU A 105 -7.75 -7.70 12.92
C GLU A 105 -6.91 -6.71 13.73
N ALA A 106 -6.10 -5.87 13.06
CA ALA A 106 -5.30 -4.85 13.72
C ALA A 106 -6.17 -3.81 14.45
N ILE A 107 -7.31 -3.42 13.86
CA ILE A 107 -8.29 -2.53 14.50
C ILE A 107 -8.87 -3.20 15.74
N ALA A 108 -9.32 -4.45 15.64
CA ALA A 108 -9.89 -5.17 16.77
C ALA A 108 -8.90 -5.31 17.95
N ILE A 109 -7.63 -5.63 17.65
CA ILE A 109 -6.57 -5.69 18.67
C ILE A 109 -6.33 -4.31 19.30
N ALA A 110 -6.27 -3.25 18.49
CA ALA A 110 -6.08 -1.89 19.00
C ALA A 110 -7.22 -1.46 19.93
N GLU A 111 -8.47 -1.77 19.57
CA GLU A 111 -9.64 -1.50 20.40
C GLU A 111 -9.60 -2.28 21.73
N GLN A 112 -9.23 -3.56 21.69
CA GLN A 112 -9.04 -4.37 22.91
C GLN A 112 -7.97 -3.77 23.83
N LEU A 113 -6.82 -3.40 23.28
CA LEU A 113 -5.73 -2.77 24.04
C LEU A 113 -6.14 -1.43 24.66
N LEU A 114 -6.93 -0.62 23.95
CA LEU A 114 -7.40 0.68 24.43
C LEU A 114 -8.50 0.56 25.50
N SER A 115 -9.34 -0.47 25.42
CA SER A 115 -10.43 -0.73 26.37
C SER A 115 -9.96 -1.24 27.75
N GLY A 116 -8.67 -1.53 27.92
CA GLY A 116 -8.11 -1.98 29.20
C GLY A 116 -8.45 -3.44 29.57
N ASN A 117 -9.11 -4.18 28.66
CA ASN A 117 -9.26 -5.63 28.77
C ASN A 117 -7.93 -6.33 28.43
N GLU A 118 -6.91 -6.12 29.26
CA GLU A 118 -5.76 -7.03 29.28
C GLU A 118 -6.27 -8.36 29.86
N GLN A 119 -6.78 -9.25 29.00
CA GLN A 119 -6.93 -10.65 29.41
C GLN A 119 -5.59 -11.11 29.98
N GLU A 120 -5.60 -11.85 31.10
CA GLU A 120 -4.43 -12.57 31.60
C GLU A 120 -4.01 -13.62 30.56
N MET A 121 -3.42 -13.17 29.45
CA MET A 121 -2.68 -14.01 28.55
C MET A 121 -1.48 -14.52 29.34
N ASP A 122 -1.31 -15.84 29.32
CA ASP A 122 -0.20 -16.53 29.94
C ASP A 122 1.10 -15.80 29.53
N ARG A 123 1.79 -15.19 30.50
CA ARG A 123 2.86 -14.23 30.21
C ARG A 123 4.11 -14.98 29.79
N VAL A 124 4.19 -15.30 28.50
CA VAL A 124 5.36 -15.98 27.93
C VAL A 124 6.53 -15.02 27.86
N VAL A 125 7.62 -15.36 28.56
CA VAL A 125 8.89 -14.64 28.46
C VAL A 125 9.70 -15.25 27.32
N LEU A 126 9.75 -14.56 26.19
CA LEU A 126 10.54 -14.96 25.02
C LEU A 126 11.85 -14.17 24.94
N THR A 127 12.93 -14.84 24.55
CA THR A 127 14.12 -14.17 24.04
C THR A 127 13.81 -13.51 22.71
N ARG A 128 14.64 -12.53 22.29
CA ARG A 128 14.45 -11.86 20.99
C ARG A 128 14.43 -12.86 19.83
N GLN A 129 15.28 -13.88 19.87
CA GLN A 129 15.35 -14.90 18.81
C GLN A 129 14.08 -15.75 18.76
N GLU A 130 13.56 -16.16 19.91
CA GLU A 130 12.30 -16.91 19.99
C GLU A 130 11.11 -16.07 19.52
N ALA A 131 11.07 -14.79 19.91
CA ALA A 131 10.04 -13.85 19.45
C ALA A 131 10.10 -13.62 17.93
N ALA A 132 11.31 -13.45 17.36
CA ALA A 132 11.51 -13.31 15.92
C ALA A 132 11.04 -14.56 15.16
N ASN A 133 11.41 -15.74 15.65
CA ASN A 133 10.99 -17.01 15.07
C ASN A 133 9.47 -17.20 15.15
N HIS A 134 8.86 -16.86 16.29
CA HIS A 134 7.42 -17.00 16.51
C HIS A 134 6.60 -16.06 15.62
N LEU A 135 7.10 -14.83 15.43
CA LEU A 135 6.48 -13.83 14.54
C LEU A 135 6.88 -14.01 13.07
N GLN A 136 7.77 -14.96 12.77
CA GLN A 136 8.33 -15.21 11.43
C GLN A 136 8.94 -13.95 10.79
N ILE A 137 9.57 -13.10 11.60
CA ILE A 137 10.29 -11.88 11.17
C ILE A 137 11.78 -11.98 11.48
N SER A 138 12.58 -11.14 10.83
CA SER A 138 14.00 -11.08 11.17
C SER A 138 14.22 -10.43 12.53
N MET A 139 15.32 -10.80 13.17
CA MET A 139 15.81 -10.15 14.39
C MET A 139 16.03 -8.64 14.19
N ASP A 140 16.46 -8.24 12.99
CA ASP A 140 16.65 -6.84 12.65
C ASP A 140 15.33 -6.07 12.59
N THR A 141 14.22 -6.72 12.18
CA THR A 141 12.89 -6.10 12.24
C THR A 141 12.47 -5.80 13.68
N LEU A 142 12.64 -6.75 14.61
CA LEU A 142 12.37 -6.51 16.03
C LEU A 142 13.27 -5.40 16.61
N ARG A 143 14.55 -5.39 16.22
CA ARG A 143 15.49 -4.34 16.64
C ARG A 143 15.10 -2.98 16.09
N ASN A 144 14.62 -2.93 14.85
CA ASN A 144 14.12 -1.71 14.22
C ASN A 144 12.87 -1.20 14.95
N TRP A 145 11.95 -2.09 15.33
CA TRP A 145 10.78 -1.71 16.12
C TRP A 145 11.14 -1.19 17.52
N GLU A 146 12.11 -1.82 18.20
CA GLU A 146 12.64 -1.34 19.48
C GLU A 146 13.28 0.06 19.33
N SER A 147 14.10 0.26 18.29
CA SER A 147 14.76 1.53 18.02
C SER A 147 13.79 2.66 17.67
N ASN A 148 12.65 2.34 17.04
CA ASN A 148 11.60 3.31 16.73
C ASN A 148 10.56 3.44 17.86
N GLY A 149 10.76 2.79 19.00
CA GLY A 149 9.87 2.88 20.16
C GLY A 149 8.52 2.15 19.99
N LEU A 150 8.35 1.35 18.93
CA LEU A 150 7.16 0.53 18.71
C LEU A 150 7.08 -0.64 19.71
N LEU A 151 8.22 -1.04 20.26
CA LEU A 151 8.35 -2.10 21.25
C LEU A 151 9.30 -1.68 22.38
N THR A 152 8.92 -1.92 23.63
CA THR A 152 9.81 -1.72 24.79
C THR A 152 10.16 -3.06 25.45
N VAL A 153 11.45 -3.39 25.48
CA VAL A 153 11.98 -4.63 26.08
C VAL A 153 12.53 -4.34 27.49
N LYS A 154 12.02 -5.03 28.52
CA LYS A 154 12.50 -4.91 29.91
C LYS A 154 13.66 -5.87 30.20
N ARG A 155 14.90 -5.37 30.11
CA ARG A 155 16.11 -6.15 30.37
C ARG A 155 16.13 -6.72 31.81
N LYS A 156 16.38 -8.03 31.97
CA LYS A 156 16.81 -8.61 33.27
C LYS A 156 18.24 -8.15 33.55
N GLN A 157 18.59 -7.94 34.83
CA GLN A 157 19.93 -7.56 35.34
C GLN A 157 20.99 -8.67 35.13
N ASN A 158 21.14 -9.19 33.92
CA ASN A 158 22.27 -10.02 33.47
C ASN A 158 22.14 -10.26 31.95
N GLY A 159 22.55 -9.28 31.14
CA GLY A 159 22.95 -9.41 29.72
C GLY A 159 21.95 -9.92 28.66
N TYR A 160 20.92 -10.68 29.03
CA TYR A 160 19.99 -11.33 28.13
C TYR A 160 18.57 -10.82 28.42
N GLY A 161 17.98 -10.14 27.43
CA GLY A 161 16.74 -9.39 27.56
C GLY A 161 15.49 -10.28 27.57
N ALA A 162 14.59 -10.00 28.53
CA ALA A 162 13.22 -10.49 28.58
C ALA A 162 12.26 -9.34 28.20
N LEU A 163 11.08 -9.63 27.68
CA LEU A 163 10.03 -8.62 27.46
C LEU A 163 9.12 -8.53 28.70
N ARG A 164 8.93 -7.32 29.23
CA ARG A 164 7.96 -7.00 30.30
C ARG A 164 7.53 -5.53 30.11
N ARG A 165 6.25 -5.21 30.32
CA ARG A 165 5.73 -3.82 30.34
C ARG A 165 5.89 -3.22 31.74
N SER A 166 6.21 -1.95 31.87
CA SER A 166 6.18 -1.21 33.15
C SER A 166 4.84 -0.56 33.37
N GLU A 167 4.27 -0.95 34.49
CA GLU A 167 3.39 -0.18 35.36
C GLU A 167 3.74 1.30 35.46
N GLN A 168 2.66 2.09 35.48
CA GLN A 168 2.45 3.32 36.24
C GLN A 168 3.10 4.61 35.70
N TYR A 169 2.33 5.36 34.91
CA TYR A 169 2.37 6.82 34.95
C TYR A 169 1.30 7.31 35.93
N THR A 170 1.73 7.85 37.07
CA THR A 170 0.94 8.80 37.86
C THR A 170 1.12 10.21 37.27
N PRO A 171 0.05 11.02 37.16
CA PRO A 171 0.08 12.28 36.42
C PRO A 171 0.42 13.44 37.34
N GLN A 172 1.62 14.02 37.26
CA GLN A 172 1.87 15.34 37.85
C GLN A 172 2.80 16.17 36.95
N HIS A 173 2.23 17.28 36.46
CA HIS A 173 2.87 18.43 35.84
C HIS A 173 3.54 18.21 34.46
N LEU A 174 2.76 18.45 33.39
CA LEU A 174 3.30 19.25 32.30
C LEU A 174 2.25 20.26 31.84
N GLN A 175 2.61 21.52 32.05
CA GLN A 175 1.81 22.70 31.74
C GLN A 175 1.55 22.78 30.24
N LEU A 176 0.30 23.10 29.89
CA LEU A 176 -0.04 23.72 28.62
C LEU A 176 0.82 24.97 28.46
N THR A 177 1.80 24.91 27.56
CA THR A 177 2.42 26.11 26.99
C THR A 177 2.56 25.91 25.48
N ASP A 178 1.68 26.64 24.79
CA ASP A 178 1.82 27.22 23.45
C ASP A 178 2.78 26.55 22.45
N CYS A 179 2.22 25.72 21.57
CA CYS A 179 2.74 25.57 20.21
C CYS A 179 2.03 26.58 19.32
N THR A 180 2.62 27.77 19.24
CA THR A 180 2.39 28.71 18.14
C THR A 180 2.83 28.06 16.84
N LEU A 181 1.89 27.91 15.91
CA LEU A 181 2.15 27.59 14.51
C LEU A 181 2.91 28.75 13.86
N PRO A 182 4.08 28.54 13.23
CA PRO A 182 4.53 29.42 12.17
C PRO A 182 3.89 28.95 10.86
N HIS A 183 2.95 29.75 10.38
CA HIS A 183 2.63 29.85 8.97
C HIS A 183 3.87 30.21 8.13
N ARG A 184 3.77 29.87 6.84
CA ARG A 184 4.49 30.42 5.66
C ARG A 184 5.90 29.86 5.41
N ILE A 185 6.31 29.52 4.17
CA ILE A 185 5.83 29.78 2.79
C ILE A 185 6.05 28.51 1.96
#